data_AF-A0A2P6R3G7-F1
#
_entry.id   AF-A0A2P6R3G7-F1
#
_cell.length_a   1.000
_cell.length_b   1.000
_cell.length_c   1.000
_cell.angle_alpha   90.00
_cell.angle_beta   90.00
_cell.angle_gamma   90.00
#
_symmetry.space_group_name_H-M   'P 1'
#
loop_
_entity.id
_entity.type
_entity.pdbx_description
1 polymer ?
#
loop_
_entity_poly.entity_id
_entity_poly.type
_entity_poly.pdbx_seq_one_letter_code
_entity_poly.pdbx_strand_id
1 'polypeptide(L)'
;MALTGKIETDVEIKASAAKFHEMFTHKPHHISNVSSNNIQGCDLHEGDWGTVGTIIYWNYFHDLMEHYKSFLITIQATPKGEGCSVHWTMEYEKHHGDITDPHTLLQFAVEVSNDIDVHLTAQE
;
A
#
# COMPACT_ATOMS: atom_id res chain seq x y z
N MET A 1 -17.00 22.03 -0.49
CA MET A 1 -15.83 21.30 -1.04
C MET A 1 -16.20 19.83 -1.16
N ALA A 2 -15.57 19.09 -2.08
CA ALA A 2 -15.83 17.66 -2.22
C ALA A 2 -15.37 16.91 -0.96
N LEU A 3 -16.23 16.03 -0.41
CA LEU A 3 -15.90 15.17 0.72
C LEU A 3 -15.18 13.91 0.27
N THR A 4 -15.45 13.46 -0.96
CA THR A 4 -14.79 12.30 -1.56
C THR A 4 -13.67 12.76 -2.48
N GLY A 5 -12.58 12.00 -2.51
CA GLY A 5 -11.46 12.26 -3.40
C GLY A 5 -10.74 10.97 -3.80
N LYS A 6 -9.88 11.12 -4.80
CA LYS A 6 -9.00 10.07 -5.31
C LYS A 6 -7.64 10.69 -5.58
N ILE A 7 -6.59 10.06 -5.07
CA ILE A 7 -5.20 10.37 -5.42
C ILE A 7 -4.51 9.09 -5.91
N GLU A 8 -3.59 9.26 -6.86
CA GLU A 8 -2.96 8.14 -7.56
C GLU A 8 -1.47 8.41 -7.77
N THR A 9 -0.66 7.36 -7.78
CA THR A 9 0.75 7.43 -8.16
C THR A 9 1.21 6.13 -8.79
N ASP A 10 2.13 6.24 -9.74
CA ASP A 10 2.79 5.12 -10.41
C ASP A 10 4.24 5.05 -9.96
N VAL A 11 4.68 3.85 -9.57
CA VAL A 11 6.06 3.57 -9.17
C VAL A 11 6.64 2.50 -10.08
N GLU A 12 7.74 2.80 -10.75
CA GLU A 12 8.48 1.81 -11.53
C GLU A 12 9.47 1.09 -10.63
N ILE A 13 9.40 -0.23 -10.61
CA ILE A 13 10.28 -1.10 -9.82
C ILE A 13 10.93 -2.16 -10.71
N LYS A 14 12.08 -2.68 -10.27
CA LYS A 14 12.83 -3.72 -10.98
C LYS A 14 12.27 -5.11 -10.74
N ALA A 15 11.68 -5.36 -9.56
CA ALA A 15 11.08 -6.63 -9.23
C ALA A 15 9.91 -6.97 -10.16
N SER A 16 9.75 -8.26 -10.47
CA SER A 16 8.63 -8.73 -11.28
C SER A 16 7.28 -8.46 -10.61
N ALA A 17 6.24 -8.22 -11.41
CA ALA A 17 4.88 -7.99 -10.93
C ALA A 17 4.36 -9.16 -10.06
N ALA A 18 4.74 -10.39 -10.39
CA ALA A 18 4.32 -11.58 -9.65
C ALA A 18 4.89 -11.60 -8.23
N LYS A 19 6.20 -11.36 -8.07
CA LYS A 19 6.85 -11.31 -6.75
C LYS A 19 6.31 -10.16 -5.90
N PHE A 20 6.10 -9.00 -6.51
CA PHE A 20 5.53 -7.84 -5.81
C PHE A 20 4.10 -8.13 -5.33
N HIS A 21 3.25 -8.69 -6.20
CA HIS A 21 1.90 -9.08 -5.84
C HIS A 21 1.88 -10.13 -4.71
N GLU A 22 2.76 -11.14 -4.77
CA GLU A 22 2.87 -12.18 -3.73
C GLU A 22 3.19 -11.59 -2.35
N MET A 23 4.00 -10.52 -2.29
CA MET A 23 4.31 -9.84 -1.02
C MET A 23 3.06 -9.25 -0.36
N PHE A 24 2.17 -8.61 -1.12
CA PHE A 24 0.95 -8.01 -0.56
C PHE A 24 -0.16 -9.03 -0.28
N THR A 25 -0.21 -10.14 -1.02
CA THR A 25 -1.28 -11.13 -0.83
C THR A 25 -0.92 -12.23 0.16
N HIS A 26 0.25 -12.86 0.05
CA HIS A 26 0.60 -14.04 0.82
C HIS A 26 1.61 -13.77 1.94
N LYS A 27 2.40 -12.71 1.83
CA LYS A 27 3.44 -12.35 2.81
C LYS A 27 3.32 -10.92 3.36
N PRO A 28 2.11 -10.39 3.63
CA PRO A 28 1.97 -8.99 4.06
C PRO A 28 2.67 -8.70 5.40
N HIS A 29 2.79 -9.70 6.29
CA HIS A 29 3.55 -9.59 7.54
C HIS A 29 5.06 -9.45 7.37
N HIS A 30 5.63 -9.77 6.20
CA HIS A 30 7.02 -9.45 5.91
C HIS A 30 7.22 -7.97 5.58
N ILE A 31 6.17 -7.28 5.10
CA ILE A 31 6.28 -5.88 4.68
C ILE A 31 6.64 -4.98 5.87
N SER A 32 6.19 -5.28 7.08
CA SER A 32 6.58 -4.52 8.29
C SER A 32 8.07 -4.63 8.63
N ASN A 33 8.73 -5.72 8.22
CA ASN A 33 10.19 -5.85 8.37
C ASN A 33 10.94 -5.17 7.24
N VAL A 34 10.34 -5.12 6.05
CA VAL A 34 10.93 -4.52 4.85
C VAL A 34 10.85 -3.00 4.88
N SER A 35 9.72 -2.45 5.30
CA SER A 35 9.46 -1.00 5.37
C SER A 35 9.04 -0.60 6.78
N SER A 36 9.89 -0.90 7.78
CA SER A 36 9.57 -0.71 9.21
C SER A 36 9.33 0.74 9.63
N ASN A 37 9.85 1.70 8.87
CA ASN A 37 9.62 3.13 9.11
C ASN A 37 8.19 3.56 8.75
N ASN A 38 7.57 2.83 7.81
CA ASN A 38 6.25 3.14 7.26
C ASN A 38 5.18 2.21 7.85
N ILE A 39 5.50 0.93 8.00
CA ILE A 39 4.61 -0.13 8.48
C ILE A 39 5.23 -0.78 9.71
N GLN A 40 4.59 -0.62 10.85
CA GLN A 40 5.05 -1.13 12.14
C GLN A 40 4.61 -2.58 12.39
N GLY A 41 3.51 -3.01 11.78
CA GLY A 41 2.95 -4.33 12.03
C GLY A 41 1.85 -4.70 11.05
N CYS A 42 1.61 -6.00 10.93
CA CYS A 42 0.59 -6.58 10.08
C CYS A 42 0.13 -7.91 10.70
N ASP A 43 -1.06 -7.89 11.27
CA ASP A 43 -1.63 -9.02 11.99
C ASP A 43 -2.87 -9.56 11.25
N LEU A 44 -2.96 -10.88 11.15
CA LEU A 44 -4.16 -11.54 10.64
C LEU A 44 -5.26 -11.50 11.70
N HIS A 45 -6.43 -10.97 11.33
CA HIS A 45 -7.58 -10.91 12.23
C HIS A 45 -8.61 -12.01 11.91
N GLU A 46 -8.98 -12.15 10.63
CA GLU A 46 -9.96 -13.14 10.17
C GLU A 46 -9.57 -13.69 8.79
N GLY A 47 -9.83 -14.97 8.55
CA GLY A 47 -9.56 -15.66 7.28
C GLY A 47 -8.13 -16.19 7.18
N ASP A 48 -7.66 -16.36 5.94
CA ASP A 48 -6.34 -16.88 5.61
C ASP A 48 -5.56 -15.91 4.73
N TRP A 49 -4.22 -15.92 4.79
CA TRP A 49 -3.40 -15.04 3.95
C TRP A 49 -3.63 -15.29 2.46
N GLY A 50 -3.99 -14.23 1.73
CA GLY A 50 -4.17 -14.24 0.28
C GLY A 50 -5.53 -14.74 -0.19
N THR A 51 -6.50 -14.93 0.71
CA THR A 51 -7.89 -15.25 0.33
C THR A 51 -8.77 -14.00 0.29
N VAL A 52 -9.79 -14.02 -0.59
CA VAL A 52 -10.79 -12.94 -0.61
C VAL A 52 -11.66 -13.04 0.64
N GLY A 53 -11.88 -11.91 1.32
CA GLY A 53 -12.63 -11.83 2.57
C GLY A 53 -11.77 -11.83 3.83
N THR A 54 -10.45 -11.96 3.69
CA THR A 54 -9.50 -11.89 4.81
C THR A 54 -9.46 -10.48 5.41
N ILE A 55 -9.45 -10.40 6.74
CA ILE A 55 -9.29 -9.16 7.48
C ILE A 55 -7.89 -9.13 8.07
N ILE A 56 -7.14 -8.08 7.71
CA ILE A 56 -5.76 -7.84 8.15
C ILE A 56 -5.71 -6.50 8.86
N TYR A 57 -5.06 -6.45 10.02
CA TYR A 57 -4.78 -5.22 10.74
C TYR A 57 -3.39 -4.72 10.40
N TRP A 58 -3.33 -3.63 9.66
CA TRP A 58 -2.10 -2.90 9.38
C TRP A 58 -1.87 -1.83 10.42
N ASN A 59 -0.70 -1.87 11.07
CA ASN A 59 -0.22 -0.80 11.92
C ASN A 59 0.83 0.00 11.14
N TYR A 60 0.57 1.28 10.87
CA TYR A 60 1.41 2.13 10.02
C TYR A 60 1.49 3.56 10.57
N PHE A 61 2.48 4.33 10.12
CA PHE A 61 2.83 5.65 10.63
C PHE A 61 1.93 6.78 10.06
N HIS A 62 0.60 6.59 10.06
CA HIS A 62 -0.38 7.61 9.67
C HIS A 62 -1.69 7.43 10.43
N ASP A 63 -2.28 8.54 10.90
CA ASP A 63 -3.60 8.51 11.51
C ASP A 63 -4.69 8.87 10.48
N LEU A 64 -5.07 7.89 9.66
CA LEU A 64 -6.12 8.10 8.66
C LEU A 64 -7.51 8.17 9.28
N MET A 65 -7.75 7.42 10.35
CA MET A 65 -9.09 7.27 10.91
C MET A 65 -9.55 8.48 11.71
N GLU A 66 -8.64 9.37 12.12
CA GLU A 66 -9.00 10.68 12.70
C GLU A 66 -9.55 11.68 11.66
N HIS A 67 -9.20 11.53 10.38
CA HIS A 67 -9.48 12.53 9.33
C HIS A 67 -10.42 12.03 8.24
N TYR A 68 -10.45 10.72 7.98
CA TYR A 68 -11.21 10.12 6.90
C TYR A 68 -12.20 9.08 7.44
N LYS A 69 -13.45 9.15 7.00
CA LYS A 69 -14.51 8.19 7.33
C LYS A 69 -14.27 6.84 6.67
N SER A 70 -13.73 6.87 5.45
CA SER A 70 -13.40 5.68 4.68
C SER A 70 -12.15 5.93 3.87
N PHE A 71 -11.35 4.87 3.72
CA PHE A 71 -10.12 4.87 2.96
C PHE A 71 -9.97 3.51 2.29
N LEU A 72 -9.77 3.50 0.98
CA LEU A 72 -9.56 2.30 0.17
C LEU A 72 -8.27 2.46 -0.61
N ILE A 73 -7.35 1.50 -0.46
CA ILE A 73 -6.11 1.43 -1.21
C ILE A 73 -6.19 0.26 -2.17
N THR A 74 -5.97 0.54 -3.45
CA THR A 74 -5.82 -0.46 -4.50
C THR A 74 -4.39 -0.42 -5.03
N ILE A 75 -3.76 -1.59 -5.15
CA ILE A 75 -2.39 -1.74 -5.64
C ILE A 75 -2.44 -2.67 -6.84
N GLN A 76 -2.00 -2.18 -8.00
CA GLN A 76 -1.95 -2.97 -9.23
C GLN A 76 -0.52 -3.02 -9.79
N ALA A 77 0.09 -4.20 -9.77
CA ALA A 77 1.39 -4.43 -10.41
C ALA A 77 1.19 -4.91 -11.86
N THR A 78 1.75 -4.17 -12.82
CA THR A 78 1.66 -4.47 -14.26
C THR A 78 3.06 -4.71 -14.83
N PRO A 79 3.34 -5.86 -15.46
CA PRO A 79 4.65 -6.13 -16.06
C PRO A 79 5.09 -5.03 -17.05
N LYS A 80 6.35 -4.60 -16.96
CA LYS A 80 6.91 -3.54 -17.81
C LYS A 80 8.42 -3.74 -17.99
N GLY A 81 8.85 -4.12 -19.19
CA GLY A 81 10.27 -4.38 -19.47
C GLY A 81 10.81 -5.54 -18.63
N GLU A 82 11.95 -5.32 -17.97
CA GLU A 82 12.57 -6.29 -17.05
C GLU A 82 11.94 -6.28 -15.64
N GLY A 83 11.12 -5.28 -15.31
CA GLY A 83 10.46 -5.12 -14.02
C GLY A 83 8.96 -4.93 -14.13
N CYS A 84 8.40 -4.04 -13.31
CA CYS A 84 6.97 -3.73 -13.35
C CYS A 84 6.64 -2.28 -12.96
N SER A 85 5.45 -1.84 -13.36
CA SER A 85 4.85 -0.58 -12.91
C SER A 85 3.80 -0.90 -11.85
N VAL A 86 3.92 -0.30 -10.67
CA VAL A 86 2.97 -0.44 -9.58
C VAL A 86 2.11 0.81 -9.53
N HIS A 87 0.82 0.65 -9.83
CA HIS A 87 -0.16 1.72 -9.74
C HIS A 87 -0.84 1.67 -8.37
N TRP A 88 -0.71 2.74 -7.61
CA TRP A 88 -1.40 2.94 -6.34
C TRP A 88 -2.59 3.87 -6.54
N THR A 89 -3.75 3.43 -6.10
CA THR A 89 -4.98 4.24 -6.08
C THR A 89 -5.47 4.33 -4.65
N MET A 90 -5.63 5.55 -4.14
CA MET A 90 -6.23 5.81 -2.84
C MET A 90 -7.52 6.60 -2.99
N GLU A 91 -8.63 5.98 -2.60
CA GLU A 91 -9.96 6.57 -2.59
C GLU A 91 -10.38 6.84 -1.15
N TYR A 92 -10.91 8.03 -0.88
CA TYR A 92 -11.20 8.46 0.49
C TYR A 92 -12.45 9.31 0.61
N GLU A 93 -13.05 9.27 1.80
CA GLU A 93 -14.11 10.18 2.22
C GLU A 93 -13.68 10.93 3.49
N LYS A 94 -13.62 12.26 3.42
CA LYS A 94 -13.31 13.15 4.56
C LYS A 94 -14.46 13.18 5.55
N HIS A 95 -14.15 13.38 6.83
CA HIS A 95 -15.18 13.75 7.81
C HIS A 95 -15.89 15.06 7.42
N HIS A 96 -15.11 16.11 7.10
CA HIS A 96 -15.61 17.46 6.79
C HIS A 96 -14.79 18.12 5.66
N GLY A 97 -15.34 19.20 5.08
CA GLY A 97 -14.77 19.83 3.88
C GLY A 97 -13.42 20.52 4.05
N ASP A 98 -13.04 20.87 5.28
CA ASP A 98 -11.81 21.62 5.59
C ASP A 98 -10.57 20.71 5.75
N ILE A 99 -10.78 19.38 5.71
CA ILE A 99 -9.71 18.40 5.80
C ILE A 99 -8.91 18.39 4.50
N THR A 100 -7.58 18.39 4.62
CA THR A 100 -6.68 18.40 3.47
C THR A 100 -6.66 17.04 2.79
N ASP A 101 -6.33 17.02 1.50
CA ASP A 101 -6.15 15.76 0.77
C ASP A 101 -4.85 15.06 1.23
N PRO A 102 -4.85 13.72 1.38
CA PRO A 102 -3.76 12.97 2.01
C PRO A 102 -2.57 12.74 1.06
N HIS A 103 -2.01 13.81 0.49
CA HIS A 103 -0.89 13.74 -0.46
C HIS A 103 0.38 13.11 0.14
N THR A 104 0.54 13.15 1.47
CA THR A 104 1.59 12.43 2.21
C THR A 104 1.58 10.92 1.95
N LEU A 105 0.42 10.34 1.62
CA LEU A 105 0.30 8.92 1.29
C LEU A 105 0.89 8.55 -0.08
N LEU A 106 1.03 9.52 -0.98
CA LEU A 106 1.73 9.27 -2.25
C LEU A 106 3.21 9.00 -1.97
N GLN A 107 3.82 9.76 -1.05
CA GLN A 107 5.20 9.54 -0.63
C GLN A 107 5.35 8.18 0.09
N PHE A 108 4.42 7.84 0.98
CA PHE A 108 4.36 6.52 1.62
C PHE A 108 4.33 5.37 0.58
N ALA A 109 3.48 5.49 -0.46
CA ALA A 109 3.38 4.47 -1.51
C ALA A 109 4.69 4.31 -2.30
N VAL A 110 5.39 5.41 -2.59
CA VAL A 110 6.70 5.40 -3.23
C VAL A 110 7.73 4.69 -2.34
N GLU A 111 7.80 5.04 -1.06
CA GLU A 111 8.77 4.45 -0.13
C GLU A 111 8.55 2.96 0.09
N VAL A 112 7.31 2.54 0.37
CA VAL A 112 6.98 1.12 0.54
C VAL A 112 7.29 0.33 -0.73
N SER A 113 6.98 0.88 -1.91
CA SER A 113 7.28 0.20 -3.18
C SER A 113 8.78 0.04 -3.41
N ASN A 114 9.56 1.07 -3.12
CA ASN A 114 11.03 1.03 -3.25
C ASN A 114 11.67 0.07 -2.24
N ASP A 115 11.22 0.06 -0.99
CA ASP A 115 11.74 -0.86 0.03
C ASP A 115 11.48 -2.33 -0.36
N ILE A 116 10.28 -2.62 -0.87
CA ILE A 116 9.93 -3.95 -1.39
C ILE A 116 10.76 -4.30 -2.63
N ASP A 117 11.00 -3.35 -3.54
CA ASP A 117 11.85 -3.56 -4.71
C ASP A 117 13.27 -3.95 -4.32
N VAL A 118 13.89 -3.19 -3.40
CA VAL A 118 15.22 -3.48 -2.88
C VAL A 118 15.27 -4.86 -2.22
N HIS A 119 14.26 -5.20 -1.42
CA HIS A 119 14.18 -6.49 -0.76
C HIS A 119 14.05 -7.67 -1.73
N LEU A 120 13.21 -7.54 -2.76
CA LEU A 120 12.94 -8.60 -3.72
C LEU A 120 14.09 -8.80 -4.72
N THR A 121 14.76 -7.71 -5.12
CA THR A 121 15.90 -7.75 -6.04
C THR A 121 17.18 -8.22 -5.35
N ALA A 122 17.32 -8.03 -4.03
CA ALA A 122 18.45 -8.58 -3.27
C ALA A 122 18.40 -10.12 -3.11
N GLN A 123 17.27 -10.75 -3.44
CA GLN A 123 17.08 -12.21 -3.38
C GLN A 123 17.28 -12.90 -4.73
N GLU A 124 17.65 -12.15 -5.77
CA GLU A 124 17.94 -12.63 -7.13
C GLU A 124 19.45 -12.84 -7.33
#